data_AF-A0AAN8JCD4-F1
#
_entry.id   AF-A0AAN8JCD4-F1
#
_cell.length_a   1.000
_cell.length_b   1.000
_cell.length_c   1.000
_cell.angle_alpha   90.00
_cell.angle_beta   90.00
_cell.angle_gamma   90.00
#
_symmetry.space_group_name_H-M   'P 1'
#
loop_
_entity.id
_entity.type
_entity.pdbx_description
1 polymer ?
#
loop_
_entity_poly.entity_id
_entity_poly.type
_entity_poly.pdbx_seq_one_letter_code
_entity_poly.pdbx_strand_id
1 'polypeptide(L)'
;MLYYIASIVTIWFVTVQGDNSWHPTSWEHCRTNADCNNTNVLCCSITPALGKRQIDFPVYVKYCLPYKIESAPWCDLRLKYDPTTPNYYGLCPCGPGLKCLPSNELNPTHYPPERFGKCKPAA
;
A
#
# COMPACT_ATOMS: atom_id res chain seq x y z
N MET A 1 -0.85 32.57 -67.92
CA MET A 1 -0.10 31.79 -66.92
C MET A 1 -0.22 32.50 -65.58
N LEU A 2 -1.14 32.05 -64.72
CA LEU A 2 -1.34 32.60 -63.37
C LEU A 2 -0.98 31.50 -62.37
N TYR A 3 0.12 31.70 -61.64
CA TYR A 3 0.57 30.80 -60.59
C TYR A 3 -0.14 31.17 -59.28
N TYR A 4 -1.09 30.34 -58.85
CA TYR A 4 -1.65 30.38 -57.50
C TYR A 4 -0.77 29.52 -56.58
N ILE A 5 -0.03 30.17 -55.67
CA ILE A 5 0.72 29.49 -54.61
C ILE A 5 -0.25 29.32 -53.44
N ALA A 6 -0.81 28.12 -53.29
CA ALA A 6 -1.58 27.75 -52.12
C ALA A 6 -0.61 27.41 -50.98
N SER A 7 -0.51 28.31 -49.99
CA SER A 7 0.27 28.09 -48.77
C SER A 7 -0.45 27.05 -47.90
N ILE A 8 0.02 25.80 -47.92
CA ILE A 8 -0.46 24.74 -47.03
C ILE A 8 0.10 25.04 -45.63
N VAL A 9 -0.75 25.56 -44.74
CA VAL A 9 -0.45 25.69 -43.31
C VAL A 9 -0.58 24.30 -42.68
N THR A 10 0.52 23.55 -42.61
CA THR A 10 0.57 22.31 -41.83
C THR A 10 0.62 22.68 -40.35
N ILE A 11 -0.53 22.58 -39.67
CA ILE A 11 -0.63 22.67 -38.21
C ILE A 11 -0.05 21.38 -37.66
N TRP A 12 1.16 21.44 -37.11
CA TRP A 12 1.76 20.36 -36.34
C TRP A 12 1.03 20.30 -35.00
N PHE A 13 0.10 19.36 -34.86
CA PHE A 13 -0.43 18.96 -33.55
C PHE A 13 0.71 18.26 -32.78
N VAL A 14 1.42 19.00 -31.96
CA VAL A 14 2.29 18.41 -30.94
C VAL A 14 1.37 17.85 -29.86
N THR A 15 1.06 16.56 -29.93
CA THR A 15 0.48 15.85 -28.79
C THR A 15 1.56 15.82 -27.69
N VAL A 16 1.46 16.72 -26.72
CA VAL A 16 2.20 16.60 -25.47
C VAL A 16 1.62 15.37 -24.78
N GLN A 17 2.22 14.21 -25.03
CA GLN A 17 2.04 13.04 -24.17
C GLN A 17 2.73 13.41 -22.87
N GLY A 18 1.99 14.07 -21.97
CA GLY A 18 2.40 14.20 -20.58
C GLY A 18 2.53 12.78 -20.04
N ASP A 19 3.76 12.35 -19.83
CA ASP A 19 4.06 11.09 -19.17
C ASP A 19 3.55 11.25 -17.73
N ASN A 20 2.30 10.85 -17.48
CA ASN A 20 1.68 10.87 -16.15
C ASN A 20 2.24 9.72 -15.31
N SER A 21 3.54 9.45 -15.40
CA SER A 21 4.23 8.49 -14.56
C SER A 21 4.21 9.04 -13.13
N TRP A 22 3.51 8.34 -12.25
CA TRP A 22 3.55 8.66 -10.83
C TRP A 22 4.96 8.45 -10.30
N HIS A 23 5.40 9.39 -9.45
CA HIS A 23 6.66 9.29 -8.73
C HIS A 23 6.39 9.32 -7.22
N PRO A 24 7.12 8.53 -6.43
CA PRO A 24 6.98 8.54 -4.98
C PRO A 24 7.36 9.90 -4.39
N THR A 25 6.68 10.28 -3.32
CA THR A 25 6.95 11.51 -2.56
C THR A 25 7.38 11.16 -1.14
N SER A 26 7.77 12.16 -0.33
CA SER A 26 8.07 11.98 1.10
C SER A 26 6.89 11.45 1.93
N TRP A 27 5.67 11.50 1.39
CA TRP A 27 4.44 11.10 2.08
C TRP A 27 3.69 9.95 1.38
N GLU A 28 4.12 9.57 0.17
CA GLU A 28 3.48 8.54 -0.64
C GLU A 28 4.56 7.76 -1.38
N HIS A 29 5.08 6.73 -0.74
CA HIS A 29 6.11 5.84 -1.31
C HIS A 29 5.51 4.69 -2.14
N CYS A 30 4.22 4.43 -1.98
CA CYS A 30 3.47 3.42 -2.73
C CYS A 30 2.00 3.86 -2.86
N ARG A 31 1.34 3.46 -3.96
CA ARG A 31 -0.12 3.52 -4.12
C ARG A 31 -0.74 2.14 -4.03
N THR A 32 -0.01 1.15 -4.51
CA THR A 32 -0.39 -0.25 -4.59
C THR A 32 0.77 -1.16 -4.14
N ASN A 33 0.49 -2.42 -3.84
CA ASN A 33 1.53 -3.41 -3.52
C ASN A 33 2.54 -3.54 -4.66
N ALA A 34 2.11 -3.35 -5.91
CA ALA A 34 2.99 -3.44 -7.09
C ALA A 34 4.07 -2.35 -7.11
N ASP A 35 3.88 -1.24 -6.40
CA ASP A 35 4.89 -0.18 -6.27
C ASP A 35 6.01 -0.59 -5.29
N CYS A 36 5.82 -1.67 -4.52
CA CYS A 36 6.83 -2.20 -3.62
C CYS A 36 7.75 -3.20 -4.35
N ASN A 37 9.07 -3.00 -4.24
CA ASN A 37 10.10 -3.81 -4.92
C ASN A 37 10.00 -5.34 -4.75
N ASN A 38 9.27 -5.83 -3.74
CA ASN A 38 9.04 -7.27 -3.53
C ASN A 38 7.65 -7.52 -2.94
N THR A 39 6.67 -7.80 -3.81
CA THR A 39 5.26 -8.00 -3.45
C THR A 39 4.98 -9.27 -2.64
N ASN A 40 5.95 -10.19 -2.53
CA ASN A 40 5.82 -11.40 -1.72
C ASN A 40 6.21 -11.15 -0.24
N VAL A 41 6.95 -10.07 0.02
CA VAL A 41 7.50 -9.75 1.34
C VAL A 41 6.95 -8.42 1.86
N LEU A 42 6.61 -7.50 0.97
CA LEU A 42 6.16 -6.15 1.29
C LEU A 42 4.72 -5.90 0.85
N CYS A 43 4.02 -5.07 1.61
CA CYS A 43 2.71 -4.54 1.28
C CYS A 43 2.71 -3.02 1.31
N CYS A 44 1.88 -2.39 0.49
CA CYS A 44 1.62 -0.97 0.58
C CYS A 44 0.65 -0.70 1.72
N SER A 45 1.12 0.05 2.72
CA SER A 45 0.47 0.25 4.01
C SER A 45 0.16 1.73 4.22
N ILE A 46 -1.09 2.06 4.56
CA ILE A 46 -1.56 3.42 4.81
C ILE A 46 -1.61 3.63 6.33
N THR A 47 -0.59 4.30 6.86
CA THR A 47 -0.41 4.52 8.31
C THR A 47 -0.40 6.01 8.66
N PRO A 48 -0.80 6.41 9.88
CA PRO A 48 -0.55 7.76 10.38
C PRO A 48 0.97 8.08 10.39
N ALA A 49 1.36 9.27 9.94
CA ALA A 49 2.74 9.71 9.75
C ALA A 49 3.71 9.51 10.93
N LEU A 50 3.18 9.49 12.16
CA LEU A 50 4.00 9.49 13.38
C LEU A 50 3.90 8.18 14.18
N GLY A 51 3.26 7.13 13.65
CA GLY A 51 3.09 5.83 14.33
C GLY A 51 2.28 5.89 15.63
N LYS A 52 2.02 7.09 16.16
CA LYS A 52 1.16 7.37 17.29
C LYS A 52 -0.24 7.67 16.78
N ARG A 53 -1.22 7.19 17.54
CA ARG A 53 -2.64 7.58 17.51
C ARG A 53 -2.78 9.08 17.83
N GLN A 54 -2.15 9.97 17.06
CA GLN A 54 -2.36 11.40 17.22
C GLN A 54 -3.71 11.74 16.60
N ILE A 55 -4.64 12.09 17.49
CA ILE A 55 -6.03 12.39 17.22
C ILE A 55 -6.18 13.70 16.42
N ASP A 56 -5.13 14.52 16.36
CA ASP A 56 -5.24 15.92 15.92
C ASP A 56 -4.65 16.24 14.54
N PHE A 57 -3.97 15.30 13.88
CA PHE A 57 -3.44 15.51 12.51
C PHE A 57 -3.54 14.23 11.66
N PRO A 58 -4.55 14.10 10.78
CA PRO A 58 -4.75 12.91 9.94
C PRO A 58 -3.84 12.94 8.71
N VAL A 59 -2.54 13.15 8.89
CA VAL A 59 -1.57 12.97 7.80
C VAL A 59 -1.29 11.49 7.69
N TYR A 60 -1.91 10.87 6.68
CA TYR A 60 -1.63 9.49 6.31
C TYR A 60 -0.42 9.44 5.38
N VAL A 61 0.40 8.43 5.60
CA VAL A 61 1.59 8.16 4.83
C VAL A 61 1.50 6.75 4.29
N LYS A 62 1.89 6.59 3.04
CA LYS A 62 1.89 5.29 2.37
C LYS A 62 3.31 4.77 2.28
N TYR A 63 3.58 3.66 2.96
CA TYR A 63 4.89 3.01 2.99
C TYR A 63 4.79 1.56 2.54
N CYS A 64 5.84 1.06 1.90
CA CYS A 64 6.05 -0.37 1.74
C CYS A 64 6.55 -0.95 3.07
N LEU A 65 5.68 -1.68 3.79
CA LEU A 65 6.01 -2.33 5.05
C LEU A 65 6.07 -3.85 4.86
N PRO A 66 6.85 -4.57 5.68
CA PRO A 66 6.89 -6.03 5.61
C PRO A 66 5.56 -6.65 6.06
N TYR A 67 5.15 -7.71 5.37
CA TYR A 67 4.11 -8.60 5.89
C TYR A 67 4.54 -9.20 7.24
N LYS A 68 3.56 -9.50 8.10
CA LYS A 68 3.83 -10.12 9.39
C LYS A 68 4.20 -11.60 9.19
N ILE A 69 5.33 -11.99 9.75
CA ILE A 69 5.80 -13.38 9.82
C ILE A 69 5.25 -14.09 11.06
N GLU A 70 5.45 -15.40 11.17
CA GLU A 70 4.96 -16.21 12.29
C GLU A 70 5.46 -15.71 13.66
N SER A 71 6.71 -15.25 13.73
CA SER A 71 7.30 -14.71 14.96
C SER A 71 6.87 -13.27 15.28
N ALA A 72 6.05 -12.62 14.44
CA ALA A 72 5.57 -11.27 14.71
C ALA A 72 4.88 -11.21 16.09
N PRO A 73 5.04 -10.11 16.85
CA PRO A 73 4.54 -10.03 18.22
C PRO A 73 3.01 -10.18 18.27
N TRP A 74 2.31 -9.65 17.26
CA TRP A 74 0.85 -9.71 17.13
C TRP A 74 0.44 -9.44 15.67
N CYS A 75 -0.80 -9.79 15.32
CA CYS A 75 -1.50 -9.43 14.07
C CYS A 75 -2.93 -8.96 14.37
N ASP A 76 -3.56 -8.20 13.46
CA ASP A 76 -4.98 -7.79 13.57
C ASP A 76 -5.84 -8.82 12.82
N LEU A 77 -6.83 -9.41 13.50
CA LEU A 77 -7.68 -10.48 12.99
C LEU A 77 -8.54 -10.06 11.79
N ARG A 78 -8.73 -8.75 11.60
CA ARG A 78 -9.51 -8.19 10.48
C ARG A 78 -8.69 -8.06 9.21
N LEU A 79 -7.36 -8.07 9.32
CA LEU A 79 -6.46 -7.97 8.18
C LEU A 79 -6.07 -9.36 7.69
N LYS A 80 -6.37 -9.63 6.42
CA LYS A 80 -6.05 -10.89 5.76
C LYS A 80 -5.23 -10.60 4.52
N TYR A 81 -4.24 -11.45 4.26
CA TYR A 81 -3.53 -11.41 3.00
C TYR A 81 -4.46 -11.77 1.86
N ASP A 82 -4.54 -10.88 0.88
CA ASP A 82 -5.20 -11.10 -0.39
C ASP A 82 -4.31 -10.50 -1.49
N PRO A 83 -3.87 -11.30 -2.49
CA PRO A 83 -3.00 -10.82 -3.57
C PRO A 83 -3.65 -9.75 -4.45
N THR A 84 -4.99 -9.65 -4.44
CA THR A 84 -5.76 -8.66 -5.22
C THR A 84 -5.97 -7.34 -4.49
N THR A 85 -5.74 -7.30 -3.17
CA THR A 85 -5.87 -6.08 -2.39
C THR A 85 -4.78 -5.08 -2.79
N PRO A 86 -5.10 -3.89 -3.30
CA PRO A 86 -4.09 -2.96 -3.80
C PRO A 86 -3.23 -2.39 -2.67
N ASN A 87 -3.79 -2.11 -1.50
CA ASN A 87 -3.09 -1.58 -0.34
C ASN A 87 -3.89 -1.86 0.93
N TYR A 88 -3.26 -1.68 2.10
CA TYR A 88 -3.85 -1.99 3.40
C TYR A 88 -3.92 -0.74 4.28
N TYR A 89 -5.08 -0.48 4.88
CA TYR A 89 -5.23 0.56 5.90
C TYR A 89 -4.70 0.05 7.24
N GLY A 90 -3.82 0.83 7.88
CA GLY A 90 -3.11 0.39 9.08
C GLY A 90 -1.81 -0.32 8.71
N LEU A 91 -1.52 -1.44 9.36
CA LEU A 91 -0.32 -2.26 9.13
C LEU A 91 -0.59 -3.37 8.10
N CYS A 92 0.47 -4.01 7.59
CA CYS A 92 0.33 -5.21 6.75
C CYS A 92 -0.25 -6.41 7.52
N PRO A 93 -1.01 -7.30 6.83
CA PRO A 93 -1.50 -8.57 7.40
C PRO A 93 -0.36 -9.57 7.63
N CYS A 94 -0.69 -10.76 8.13
CA CYS A 94 0.20 -11.92 8.02
C CYS A 94 0.50 -12.21 6.55
N GLY A 95 1.72 -12.63 6.24
CA GLY A 95 2.18 -12.85 4.85
C GLY A 95 1.55 -14.07 4.17
N PRO A 96 1.92 -14.33 2.90
CA PRO A 96 1.45 -15.50 2.15
C PRO A 96 1.65 -16.81 2.95
N GLY A 97 0.63 -17.67 2.97
CA GLY A 97 0.65 -18.94 3.71
C GLY A 97 0.48 -18.81 5.23
N LEU A 98 0.28 -17.60 5.77
CA LEU A 98 0.00 -17.37 7.18
C LEU A 98 -1.38 -16.76 7.39
N LYS A 99 -2.00 -17.08 8.51
CA LYS A 99 -3.28 -16.51 8.95
C LYS A 99 -3.15 -15.95 10.36
N CYS A 100 -3.78 -14.81 10.60
CA CYS A 100 -3.93 -14.28 11.95
C CYS A 100 -4.99 -15.09 12.69
N LEU A 101 -4.61 -15.74 13.79
CA LEU A 101 -5.51 -16.54 14.62
C LEU A 101 -5.52 -16.01 16.06
N PRO A 102 -6.67 -16.07 16.77
CA PRO A 102 -6.73 -15.73 18.18
C PRO A 102 -5.67 -16.48 18.98
N SER A 103 -5.05 -15.81 19.95
CA SER A 103 -3.99 -16.39 20.76
C SER A 103 -4.09 -15.93 22.21
N ASN A 104 -3.85 -16.87 23.13
CA ASN A 104 -3.75 -16.61 24.56
C ASN A 104 -2.33 -16.19 24.98
N GLU A 105 -1.37 -16.11 24.04
CA GLU A 105 0.01 -15.68 24.28
C GLU A 105 0.12 -14.15 24.46
N LEU A 106 -0.92 -13.38 24.11
CA LEU A 106 -0.91 -11.92 24.14
C LEU A 106 -1.50 -11.38 25.44
N ASN A 107 -0.98 -10.25 25.91
CA ASN A 107 -1.59 -9.53 27.04
C ASN A 107 -2.95 -8.93 26.60
N PRO A 108 -4.08 -9.36 27.17
CA PRO A 108 -5.42 -8.97 26.72
C PRO A 108 -5.75 -7.49 26.95
N THR A 109 -5.07 -6.82 27.91
CA THR A 109 -5.25 -5.39 28.16
C THR A 109 -4.71 -4.53 27.03
N HIS A 110 -3.62 -4.96 26.39
CA HIS A 110 -2.98 -4.24 25.30
C HIS A 110 -3.41 -4.76 23.92
N TYR A 111 -3.70 -6.06 23.84
CA TYR A 111 -4.07 -6.78 22.63
C TYR A 111 -5.34 -7.60 22.89
N PRO A 112 -6.53 -6.97 22.82
CA PRO A 112 -7.79 -7.67 23.04
C PRO A 112 -7.99 -8.85 22.07
N PRO A 113 -8.40 -10.04 22.56
CA PRO A 113 -8.44 -11.29 21.79
C PRO A 113 -9.47 -11.28 20.65
N GLU A 114 -10.45 -10.38 20.69
CA GLU A 114 -11.44 -10.17 19.62
C GLU A 114 -10.86 -9.42 18.41
N ARG A 115 -9.71 -8.75 18.58
CA ARG A 115 -9.09 -7.93 17.55
C ARG A 115 -7.70 -8.40 17.17
N PHE A 116 -6.93 -8.97 18.10
CA PHE A 116 -5.53 -9.31 17.88
C PHE A 116 -5.26 -10.80 18.09
N GLY A 117 -4.20 -11.27 17.43
CA GLY A 117 -3.80 -12.67 17.47
C GLY A 117 -2.34 -12.86 17.08
N LYS A 118 -1.97 -14.10 16.74
CA LYS A 118 -0.64 -14.47 16.24
C LYS A 118 -0.75 -15.00 14.82
N CYS A 119 0.25 -14.71 13.99
CA CYS A 119 0.35 -15.33 12.68
C CYS A 119 0.72 -16.81 12.88
N LYS A 120 -0.03 -17.70 12.24
CA LYS A 120 0.22 -19.15 12.22
C LYS A 120 0.07 -19.66 10.79
N PRO A 121 0.65 -20.82 10.44
CA PRO A 121 0.43 -21.45 9.13
C PRO A 121 -1.07 -21.56 8.80
N ALA A 122 -1.44 -21.16 7.59
CA ALA A 122 -2.78 -21.40 7.06
C ALA A 122 -2.89 -22.89 6.72
N ALA A 123 -3.66 -23.63 7.53
CA ALA A 123 -3.98 -25.03 7.31
C ALA A 123 -4.84 -25.24 6.06
#